data_AF-A0A169GS75-F1
#
_entry.id   AF-A0A169GS75-F1
#
_cell.length_a   1.000
_cell.length_b   1.000
_cell.length_c   1.000
_cell.angle_alpha   90.00
_cell.angle_beta   90.00
_cell.angle_gamma   90.00
#
_symmetry.space_group_name_H-M   'P 1'
#
loop_
_entity.id
_entity.type
_entity.pdbx_description
1 polymer ?
#
loop_
_entity_poly.entity_id
_entity_poly.type
_entity_poly.pdbx_seq_one_letter_code
_entity_poly.pdbx_strand_id
1 'polypeptide(L)'
;MWPYSELGIEPTADERAIKRAYAVKLKQNRPDENPEGFQRLHEAYQAALQRCRGHAPAPPAAAPPAAPRPLPSPVVAAPSASQPASSPPSTPAPAPVTFDASAFLREAVARADANEPAALRKWLESHQALWSLSLKTRVGQHWLSFVHQAAPPMPDGCFDEMLAFFRLDHAGAVPDPLLVAQRRQRMHMAWHLAPARRNALAGLLGARSVSARKQITRSLRWLQQPFRWPVALWRSLLPQNLRSMNNLILRLAGQPPVELPPPVDPRQQAFWLQAAHSGLFSRVGAAIVGARVAGTLLLGLLLGLAFGAFAGMQGGQFAWGMVGLLEVIAGGFCGVALAVMAWSELTGWQRRPMPLKGAVGWLHFALVPLLAIGALIVVDATDSPMAGWMLTVPALWLALARVLHGRQVSASLRPWLRLGIFLIYPVASLVASAVQVPVIMGNSLAGAALLAWAIDAWRRVPRRQRALA
;
A
#
# COMPACT_ATOMS: atom_id res chain seq x y z
N MET A 1 46.81 -41.95 -7.28
CA MET A 1 46.00 -42.75 -6.34
C MET A 1 44.86 -41.97 -5.67
N TRP A 2 44.97 -40.64 -5.53
CA TRP A 2 43.81 -39.77 -5.32
C TRP A 2 42.92 -39.76 -6.59
N PRO A 3 41.58 -39.87 -6.52
CA PRO A 3 40.66 -39.75 -5.37
C PRO A 3 40.22 -41.07 -4.70
N TYR A 4 40.56 -42.23 -5.27
CA TYR A 4 40.07 -43.53 -4.78
C TYR A 4 40.65 -43.90 -3.40
N SER A 5 41.88 -43.46 -3.08
CA SER A 5 42.49 -43.61 -1.76
C SER A 5 41.71 -42.90 -0.63
N GLU A 6 41.14 -41.72 -0.91
CA GLU A 6 40.32 -40.96 0.05
C GLU A 6 38.96 -41.60 0.30
N LEU A 7 38.43 -42.32 -0.69
CA LEU A 7 37.22 -43.13 -0.54
C LEU A 7 37.51 -44.53 0.03
N GLY A 8 38.77 -44.97 0.03
CA GLY A 8 39.19 -46.30 0.50
C GLY A 8 38.76 -47.43 -0.44
N ILE A 9 38.72 -47.16 -1.75
CA ILE A 9 38.25 -48.11 -2.78
C ILE A 9 39.31 -48.29 -3.88
N GLU A 10 39.21 -49.39 -4.62
CA GLU A 10 40.09 -49.69 -5.75
C GLU A 10 39.80 -48.76 -6.96
N PRO A 11 40.80 -48.35 -7.77
CA PRO A 11 40.61 -47.43 -8.91
C PRO A 11 39.69 -47.94 -10.04
N THR A 12 39.33 -49.22 -10.02
CA THR A 12 38.43 -49.89 -10.98
C THR A 12 36.98 -49.98 -10.50
N ALA A 13 36.62 -49.31 -9.40
CA ALA A 13 35.30 -49.38 -8.79
C ALA A 13 34.18 -48.72 -9.64
N ASP A 14 33.07 -49.45 -9.82
CA ASP A 14 31.86 -48.96 -10.50
C ASP A 14 31.19 -47.78 -9.78
N GLU A 15 30.37 -47.00 -10.50
CA GLU A 15 29.65 -45.83 -9.96
C GLU A 15 28.83 -46.17 -8.69
N ARG A 16 28.28 -47.39 -8.61
CA ARG A 16 27.54 -47.88 -7.43
C ARG A 16 28.45 -48.09 -6.21
N ALA A 17 29.68 -48.55 -6.41
CA ALA A 17 30.66 -48.76 -5.35
C ALA A 17 31.19 -47.41 -4.82
N ILE A 18 31.43 -46.44 -5.71
CA ILE A 18 31.83 -45.06 -5.35
C ILE A 18 30.78 -44.40 -4.44
N LYS A 19 29.49 -44.49 -4.79
CA LYS A 19 28.39 -43.92 -3.99
C LYS A 19 28.22 -44.59 -2.62
N ARG A 20 28.42 -45.91 -2.54
CA ARG A 20 28.35 -46.65 -1.27
C ARG A 20 29.49 -46.27 -0.33
N ALA A 21 30.72 -46.19 -0.83
CA ALA A 21 31.88 -45.78 -0.05
C ALA A 21 31.74 -44.34 0.49
N TYR A 22 31.23 -43.42 -0.35
CA TYR A 22 30.92 -42.06 0.08
C TYR A 22 29.88 -42.03 1.21
N ALA A 23 28.78 -42.79 1.10
CA ALA A 23 27.74 -42.84 2.13
C ALA A 23 28.22 -43.41 3.47
N VAL A 24 29.18 -44.35 3.45
CA VAL A 24 29.80 -44.89 4.66
C VAL A 24 30.69 -43.86 5.33
N LYS A 25 31.58 -43.19 4.58
CA LYS A 25 32.49 -42.18 5.14
C LYS A 25 31.78 -40.88 5.51
N LEU A 26 30.67 -40.55 4.88
CA LEU A 26 29.85 -39.38 5.21
C LEU A 26 29.23 -39.48 6.61
N LYS A 27 28.94 -40.70 7.09
CA LYS A 27 28.47 -40.90 8.47
C LYS A 27 29.53 -40.58 9.52
N GLN A 28 30.82 -40.68 9.15
CA GLN A 28 31.96 -40.43 10.02
C GLN A 28 32.45 -38.98 9.94
N ASN A 29 32.30 -38.32 8.78
CA ASN A 29 32.62 -36.92 8.57
C ASN A 29 31.33 -36.10 8.41
N ARG A 30 30.60 -35.93 9.52
CA ARG A 30 29.43 -35.05 9.55
C ARG A 30 29.88 -33.60 9.37
N PRO A 31 29.22 -32.80 8.51
CA PRO A 31 29.62 -31.42 8.23
C PRO A 31 29.58 -30.51 9.46
N ASP A 32 28.82 -30.87 10.49
CA ASP A 32 28.72 -30.13 11.75
C ASP A 32 29.92 -30.38 12.70
N GLU A 33 30.60 -31.52 12.56
CA GLU A 33 31.70 -31.96 13.44
C GLU A 33 33.07 -31.76 12.80
N ASN A 34 33.19 -31.90 11.46
CA ASN A 34 34.45 -31.69 10.74
C ASN A 34 34.21 -31.14 9.32
N PRO A 35 34.11 -29.82 9.14
CA PRO A 35 33.79 -29.20 7.86
C PRO A 35 34.90 -29.41 6.81
N GLU A 36 36.17 -29.35 7.22
CA GLU A 36 37.30 -29.58 6.30
C GLU A 36 37.39 -31.03 5.83
N GLY A 37 37.11 -31.99 6.73
CA GLY A 37 37.05 -33.42 6.40
C GLY A 37 35.92 -33.77 5.44
N PHE A 38 34.75 -33.13 5.60
CA PHE A 38 33.63 -33.27 4.67
C PHE A 38 33.97 -32.73 3.28
N GLN A 39 34.62 -31.57 3.19
CA GLN A 39 34.97 -30.96 1.91
C GLN A 39 35.95 -31.83 1.11
N ARG A 40 37.02 -32.33 1.75
CA ARG A 40 37.98 -33.24 1.09
C ARG A 40 37.32 -34.55 0.62
N LEU A 41 36.40 -35.10 1.42
CA LEU A 41 35.64 -36.30 1.05
C LEU A 41 34.70 -36.04 -0.13
N HIS A 42 34.05 -34.88 -0.16
CA HIS A 42 33.14 -34.51 -1.24
C HIS A 42 33.89 -34.25 -2.56
N GLU A 43 35.05 -33.60 -2.52
CA GLU A 43 35.92 -33.38 -3.67
C GLU A 43 36.43 -34.70 -4.26
N ALA A 44 36.87 -35.63 -3.39
CA ALA A 44 37.28 -36.97 -3.82
C ALA A 44 36.13 -37.76 -4.47
N TYR A 45 34.92 -37.68 -3.91
CA TYR A 45 33.73 -38.30 -4.49
C TYR A 45 33.42 -37.76 -5.90
N GLN A 46 33.42 -36.43 -6.09
CA GLN A 46 33.16 -35.83 -7.39
C GLN A 46 34.24 -36.21 -8.42
N ALA A 47 35.52 -36.18 -8.03
CA ALA A 47 36.63 -36.55 -8.90
C ALA A 47 36.58 -38.03 -9.32
N ALA A 48 36.19 -38.94 -8.43
CA ALA A 48 36.06 -40.37 -8.74
C ALA A 48 34.91 -40.61 -9.74
N LEU A 49 33.79 -39.91 -9.55
CA LEU A 49 32.61 -40.06 -10.38
C LEU A 49 32.81 -39.49 -11.79
N GLN A 50 33.58 -38.41 -11.92
CA GLN A 50 34.00 -37.88 -13.22
C GLN A 50 34.93 -38.85 -13.98
N ARG A 51 35.89 -39.48 -13.30
CA ARG A 51 36.78 -40.48 -13.92
C ARG A 51 36.06 -41.75 -14.34
N CYS A 52 35.11 -42.22 -13.54
CA CYS A 52 34.24 -43.35 -13.89
C CYS A 52 33.39 -43.05 -15.15
N ARG A 53 32.86 -41.83 -15.26
CA ARG A 53 32.12 -41.38 -16.46
C ARG A 53 33.00 -41.18 -17.70
N GLY A 54 34.27 -40.81 -17.51
CA GLY A 54 35.26 -40.68 -18.58
C GLY A 54 35.83 -42.00 -19.11
N HIS A 55 35.48 -43.15 -18.51
CA HIS A 55 35.89 -44.49 -18.97
C HIS A 55 34.74 -45.30 -19.58
N ALA A 56 33.56 -44.68 -19.78
CA ALA A 56 32.50 -45.29 -20.57
C ALA A 56 32.91 -45.28 -22.07
N PRO A 57 32.88 -46.43 -22.79
CA PRO A 57 33.21 -46.45 -24.21
C PRO A 57 32.22 -45.59 -25.01
N ALA A 58 32.74 -44.64 -25.76
CA ALA A 58 31.95 -43.83 -26.69
C ALA A 58 31.40 -44.72 -27.83
N PRO A 59 30.11 -44.58 -28.22
CA PRO A 59 29.60 -45.17 -29.46
C PRO A 59 30.32 -44.57 -30.69
N PRO A 60 30.59 -45.36 -31.74
CA PRO A 60 31.40 -44.93 -32.88
C PRO A 60 30.73 -43.83 -33.72
N ALA A 61 31.57 -42.92 -34.18
CA ALA A 61 31.28 -41.74 -34.98
C ALA A 61 30.68 -42.05 -36.36
N ALA A 62 29.70 -41.24 -36.78
CA ALA A 62 29.34 -41.04 -38.18
C ALA A 62 29.77 -39.63 -38.64
N ALA A 63 30.26 -39.59 -39.88
CA ALA A 63 31.14 -38.62 -40.52
C ALA A 63 30.57 -37.19 -40.78
N PRO A 64 31.40 -36.19 -41.15
CA PRO A 64 31.08 -34.76 -41.14
C PRO A 64 30.33 -34.25 -42.39
N PRO A 65 29.63 -33.10 -42.34
CA PRO A 65 28.94 -32.51 -43.48
C PRO A 65 29.86 -31.63 -44.33
N ALA A 66 29.90 -31.89 -45.64
CA ALA A 66 30.58 -31.05 -46.63
C ALA A 66 29.70 -29.86 -47.07
N ALA A 67 30.35 -28.71 -47.30
CA ALA A 67 29.77 -27.45 -47.74
C ALA A 67 29.40 -27.41 -49.26
N PRO A 68 28.59 -26.42 -49.73
CA PRO A 68 27.90 -26.46 -51.02
C PRO A 68 28.61 -25.69 -52.16
N ARG A 69 28.46 -26.14 -53.42
CA ARG A 69 28.57 -25.30 -54.65
C ARG A 69 27.81 -25.91 -55.87
N PRO A 70 27.48 -25.08 -56.89
CA PRO A 70 26.25 -25.21 -57.70
C PRO A 70 26.42 -25.57 -59.20
N LEU A 71 25.34 -26.16 -59.78
CA LEU A 71 24.70 -26.13 -61.14
C LEU A 71 25.58 -25.99 -62.43
N PRO A 72 25.19 -26.54 -63.64
CA PRO A 72 23.83 -26.49 -64.23
C PRO A 72 23.38 -27.66 -65.16
N SER A 73 22.12 -27.55 -65.63
CA SER A 73 21.29 -28.45 -66.47
C SER A 73 21.66 -28.58 -67.97
N PRO A 74 21.02 -29.53 -68.70
CA PRO A 74 20.00 -29.17 -69.72
C PRO A 74 18.76 -30.12 -69.67
N VAL A 75 17.48 -29.67 -69.72
CA VAL A 75 16.63 -29.25 -70.88
C VAL A 75 16.57 -30.39 -71.93
N VAL A 76 15.47 -31.05 -72.33
CA VAL A 76 14.05 -30.74 -72.63
C VAL A 76 13.23 -32.05 -72.52
N ALA A 77 11.95 -32.00 -72.11
CA ALA A 77 10.79 -32.62 -72.82
C ALA A 77 9.58 -32.84 -71.89
N ALA A 78 8.50 -32.11 -72.19
CA ALA A 78 7.12 -32.55 -71.96
C ALA A 78 6.51 -32.86 -73.35
N PRO A 79 5.30 -33.44 -73.52
CA PRO A 79 4.32 -33.92 -72.53
C PRO A 79 3.76 -35.34 -72.87
N SER A 80 2.99 -35.95 -71.96
CA SER A 80 1.62 -36.47 -72.24
C SER A 80 1.12 -37.45 -71.17
N ALA A 81 -0.06 -37.14 -70.66
CA ALA A 81 -1.18 -38.03 -70.32
C ALA A 81 -0.91 -39.38 -69.61
N SER A 82 -1.37 -39.46 -68.36
CA SER A 82 -2.50 -40.31 -67.93
C SER A 82 -2.30 -40.88 -66.50
N GLN A 83 -3.17 -40.41 -65.59
CA GLN A 83 -3.63 -41.06 -64.35
C GLN A 83 -2.57 -41.58 -63.34
N PRO A 84 -2.41 -40.92 -62.18
CA PRO A 84 -1.87 -41.57 -60.99
C PRO A 84 -2.92 -42.54 -60.44
N ALA A 85 -2.55 -43.82 -60.42
CA ALA A 85 -3.20 -44.82 -59.59
C ALA A 85 -3.26 -44.32 -58.13
N SER A 86 -4.44 -44.51 -57.55
CA SER A 86 -4.82 -44.24 -56.17
C SER A 86 -3.74 -44.57 -55.14
N SER A 87 -3.27 -43.55 -54.42
CA SER A 87 -2.68 -43.73 -53.10
C SER A 87 -3.79 -44.12 -52.11
N PRO A 88 -3.54 -45.03 -51.15
CA PRO A 88 -4.55 -45.38 -50.15
C PRO A 88 -4.92 -44.14 -49.33
N PRO A 89 -6.18 -44.04 -48.86
CA PRO A 89 -6.64 -42.88 -48.11
C PRO A 89 -5.80 -42.75 -46.85
N SER A 90 -5.10 -41.61 -46.73
CA SER A 90 -4.54 -41.18 -45.46
C SER A 90 -5.73 -40.94 -44.54
N THR A 91 -6.00 -41.90 -43.65
CA THR A 91 -6.87 -41.69 -42.50
C THR A 91 -6.46 -40.37 -41.85
N PRO A 92 -7.35 -39.37 -41.74
CA PRO A 92 -6.99 -38.16 -41.03
C PRO A 92 -6.68 -38.57 -39.60
N ALA A 93 -5.41 -38.38 -39.20
CA ALA A 93 -5.02 -38.55 -37.81
C ALA A 93 -6.02 -37.73 -36.96
N PRO A 94 -6.68 -38.34 -35.96
CA PRO A 94 -7.60 -37.60 -35.13
C PRO A 94 -6.85 -36.40 -34.57
N ALA A 95 -7.40 -35.19 -34.75
CA ALA A 95 -6.81 -33.97 -34.22
C ALA A 95 -6.44 -34.23 -32.75
N PRO A 96 -5.19 -33.96 -32.32
CA PRO A 96 -4.81 -34.22 -30.95
C PRO A 96 -5.77 -33.45 -30.06
N VAL A 97 -6.44 -34.14 -29.13
CA VAL A 97 -7.30 -33.51 -28.13
C VAL A 97 -6.38 -32.60 -27.29
N THR A 98 -6.29 -31.33 -27.65
CA THR A 98 -5.44 -30.37 -26.95
C THR A 98 -6.10 -30.03 -25.64
N PHE A 99 -5.51 -30.49 -24.54
CA PHE A 99 -5.93 -30.10 -23.20
C PHE A 99 -5.75 -28.58 -23.02
N ASP A 100 -6.85 -27.85 -22.85
CA ASP A 100 -6.81 -26.41 -22.57
C ASP A 100 -6.44 -26.16 -21.11
N ALA A 101 -5.14 -26.00 -20.87
CA ALA A 101 -4.59 -25.68 -19.56
C ALA A 101 -5.16 -24.36 -19.00
N SER A 102 -5.46 -23.36 -19.83
CA SER A 102 -5.92 -22.05 -19.36
C SER A 102 -7.37 -22.10 -18.87
N ALA A 103 -8.26 -22.78 -19.60
CA ALA A 103 -9.63 -23.02 -19.14
C ALA A 103 -9.65 -23.85 -17.86
N PHE A 104 -8.84 -24.92 -17.79
CA PHE A 104 -8.71 -25.75 -16.60
C PHE A 104 -8.27 -24.95 -15.36
N LEU A 105 -7.24 -24.10 -15.49
CA LEU A 105 -6.77 -23.29 -14.36
C LEU A 105 -7.78 -22.23 -13.93
N ARG A 106 -8.57 -21.66 -14.86
CA ARG A 106 -9.68 -20.74 -14.51
C ARG A 106 -10.76 -21.46 -13.70
N GLU A 107 -11.12 -22.67 -14.09
CA GLU A 107 -12.06 -23.51 -13.33
C GLU A 107 -11.50 -23.87 -11.94
N ALA A 108 -10.22 -24.19 -11.84
CA ALA A 108 -9.55 -24.44 -10.57
C ALA A 108 -9.64 -23.23 -9.62
N VAL A 109 -9.42 -22.02 -10.13
CA VAL A 109 -9.60 -20.77 -9.37
C VAL A 109 -11.06 -20.56 -8.97
N ALA A 110 -12.02 -20.78 -9.88
CA ALA A 110 -13.44 -20.63 -9.59
C ALA A 110 -13.88 -21.55 -8.44
N ARG A 111 -13.39 -22.79 -8.42
CA ARG A 111 -13.66 -23.75 -7.34
C ARG A 111 -12.94 -23.40 -6.04
N ALA A 112 -11.74 -22.83 -6.12
CA ALA A 112 -11.00 -22.37 -4.95
C ALA A 112 -11.72 -21.21 -4.21
N ASP A 113 -12.67 -20.53 -4.86
CA ASP A 113 -13.48 -19.48 -4.25
C ASP A 113 -14.25 -19.98 -3.00
N ALA A 114 -14.68 -21.25 -2.98
CA ALA A 114 -15.35 -21.85 -1.82
C ALA A 114 -14.44 -22.01 -0.59
N ASN A 115 -13.10 -21.93 -0.76
CA ASN A 115 -12.10 -22.16 0.29
C ASN A 115 -12.20 -23.55 0.95
N GLU A 116 -12.40 -24.58 0.12
CA GLU A 116 -12.41 -25.98 0.49
C GLU A 116 -11.19 -26.70 -0.14
N PRO A 117 -10.00 -26.66 0.48
CA PRO A 117 -8.78 -27.21 -0.12
C PRO A 117 -8.89 -28.70 -0.43
N ALA A 118 -9.53 -29.48 0.45
CA ALA A 118 -9.74 -30.91 0.25
C ALA A 118 -10.67 -31.21 -0.96
N ALA A 119 -11.68 -30.39 -1.20
CA ALA A 119 -12.57 -30.55 -2.34
C ALA A 119 -11.86 -30.21 -3.65
N LEU A 120 -11.06 -29.12 -3.65
CA LEU A 120 -10.21 -28.77 -4.79
C LEU A 120 -9.23 -29.89 -5.11
N ARG A 121 -8.58 -30.48 -4.09
CA ARG A 121 -7.65 -31.58 -4.26
C ARG A 121 -8.29 -32.80 -4.92
N LYS A 122 -9.45 -33.23 -4.43
CA LYS A 122 -10.22 -34.34 -5.02
C LYS A 122 -10.58 -34.08 -6.49
N TRP A 123 -10.94 -32.84 -6.81
CA TRP A 123 -11.26 -32.44 -8.18
C TRP A 123 -10.02 -32.42 -9.09
N LEU A 124 -8.86 -31.97 -8.60
CA LEU A 124 -7.61 -32.05 -9.35
C LEU A 124 -7.24 -33.51 -9.68
N GLU A 125 -7.45 -34.42 -8.73
CA GLU A 125 -7.16 -35.85 -8.89
C GLU A 125 -8.14 -36.58 -9.81
N SER A 126 -9.38 -36.12 -9.93
CA SER A 126 -10.38 -36.72 -10.83
C SER A 126 -10.08 -36.50 -12.32
N HIS A 127 -9.17 -35.59 -12.66
CA HIS A 127 -8.79 -35.30 -14.04
C HIS A 127 -7.75 -36.31 -14.56
N GLN A 128 -8.22 -37.37 -15.23
CA GLN A 128 -7.37 -38.42 -15.78
C GLN A 128 -6.29 -37.90 -16.75
N ALA A 129 -6.55 -36.81 -17.49
CA ALA A 129 -5.58 -36.20 -18.38
C ALA A 129 -4.27 -35.80 -17.66
N LEU A 130 -4.37 -35.37 -16.39
CA LEU A 130 -3.25 -34.91 -15.57
C LEU A 130 -2.46 -36.07 -14.92
N TRP A 131 -2.81 -37.33 -15.19
CA TRP A 131 -1.99 -38.49 -14.80
C TRP A 131 -0.72 -38.60 -15.65
N SER A 132 -0.71 -38.01 -16.85
CA SER A 132 0.51 -37.85 -17.63
C SER A 132 1.48 -36.90 -16.93
N LEU A 133 2.66 -37.40 -16.54
CA LEU A 133 3.68 -36.61 -15.85
C LEU A 133 4.10 -35.39 -16.68
N SER A 134 4.25 -35.54 -18.00
CA SER A 134 4.67 -34.45 -18.88
C SER A 134 3.61 -33.35 -19.01
N LEU A 135 2.33 -33.72 -19.10
CA LEU A 135 1.23 -32.75 -19.11
C LEU A 135 1.14 -32.05 -17.75
N LYS A 136 1.27 -32.80 -16.66
CA LYS A 136 1.22 -32.27 -15.31
C LYS A 136 2.32 -31.24 -15.05
N THR A 137 3.57 -31.52 -15.46
CA THR A 137 4.68 -30.55 -15.36
C THR A 137 4.41 -29.30 -16.21
N ARG A 138 3.91 -29.47 -17.44
CA ARG A 138 3.59 -28.34 -18.33
C ARG A 138 2.47 -27.45 -17.77
N VAL A 139 1.41 -28.06 -17.25
CA VAL A 139 0.30 -27.33 -16.61
C VAL A 139 0.75 -26.65 -15.31
N GLY A 140 1.64 -27.28 -14.54
CA GLY A 140 2.25 -26.65 -13.35
C GLY A 140 3.08 -25.41 -13.69
N GLN A 141 3.88 -25.45 -14.76
CA GLN A 141 4.60 -24.27 -15.26
C GLN A 141 3.65 -23.18 -15.77
N HIS A 142 2.58 -23.57 -16.46
CA HIS A 142 1.53 -22.63 -16.91
C HIS A 142 0.76 -22.03 -15.74
N TRP A 143 0.62 -22.75 -14.63
CA TRP A 143 0.06 -22.20 -13.41
C TRP A 143 0.98 -21.15 -12.77
N LEU A 144 2.30 -21.39 -12.74
CA LEU A 144 3.26 -20.37 -12.26
C LEU A 144 3.23 -19.10 -13.12
N SER A 145 3.14 -19.22 -14.45
CA SER A 145 3.01 -18.06 -15.33
C SER A 145 1.68 -17.33 -15.08
N PHE A 146 0.60 -18.06 -14.84
CA PHE A 146 -0.72 -17.51 -14.48
C PHE A 146 -0.71 -16.76 -13.13
N VAL A 147 -0.04 -17.32 -12.11
CA VAL A 147 0.19 -16.66 -10.81
C VAL A 147 1.02 -15.39 -10.97
N HIS A 148 2.07 -15.43 -11.79
CA HIS A 148 2.94 -14.28 -12.01
C HIS A 148 2.23 -13.13 -12.73
N GLN A 149 1.48 -13.43 -13.79
CA GLN A 149 0.84 -12.45 -14.69
C GLN A 149 -0.51 -11.94 -14.17
N ALA A 150 -1.42 -12.84 -13.81
CA ALA A 150 -2.80 -12.49 -13.51
C ALA A 150 -3.08 -12.38 -12.01
N ALA A 151 -2.40 -13.18 -11.19
CA ALA A 151 -2.56 -13.24 -9.73
C ALA A 151 -4.05 -13.25 -9.29
N PRO A 152 -4.86 -14.22 -9.77
CA PRO A 152 -6.29 -14.25 -9.51
C PRO A 152 -6.61 -14.51 -8.02
N PRO A 153 -7.80 -14.13 -7.54
CA PRO A 153 -8.18 -14.35 -6.14
C PRO A 153 -8.20 -15.84 -5.81
N MET A 154 -7.38 -16.26 -4.84
CA MET A 154 -7.32 -17.64 -4.34
C MET A 154 -6.91 -17.63 -2.87
N PRO A 155 -7.54 -18.44 -2.00
CA PRO A 155 -7.14 -18.54 -0.60
C PRO A 155 -5.86 -19.36 -0.44
N ASP A 156 -5.14 -19.10 0.65
CA ASP A 156 -3.84 -19.70 0.95
C ASP A 156 -3.88 -21.24 0.96
N GLY A 157 -4.89 -21.85 1.59
CA GLY A 157 -5.00 -23.31 1.65
C GLY A 157 -5.18 -23.95 0.27
N CYS A 158 -5.98 -23.35 -0.62
CA CYS A 158 -6.12 -23.84 -1.99
C CYS A 158 -4.85 -23.62 -2.82
N PHE A 159 -4.12 -22.54 -2.57
CA PHE A 159 -2.84 -22.28 -3.22
C PHE A 159 -1.78 -23.33 -2.85
N ASP A 160 -1.71 -23.71 -1.58
CA ASP A 160 -0.81 -24.78 -1.10
C ASP A 160 -1.15 -26.13 -1.75
N GLU A 161 -2.44 -26.45 -1.91
CA GLU A 161 -2.86 -27.66 -2.63
C GLU A 161 -2.46 -27.65 -4.11
N MET A 162 -2.51 -26.48 -4.78
CA MET A 162 -2.03 -26.34 -6.15
C MET A 162 -0.51 -26.59 -6.24
N LEU A 163 0.26 -26.01 -5.32
CA LEU A 163 1.70 -26.26 -5.22
C LEU A 163 2.01 -27.75 -5.01
N ALA A 164 1.35 -28.37 -4.02
CA ALA A 164 1.54 -29.76 -3.67
C ALA A 164 1.11 -30.71 -4.81
N PHE A 165 0.00 -30.40 -5.49
CA PHE A 165 -0.48 -31.21 -6.61
C PHE A 165 0.51 -31.18 -7.78
N PHE A 166 1.00 -30.01 -8.18
CA PHE A 166 1.95 -29.85 -9.28
C PHE A 166 3.42 -30.14 -8.89
N ARG A 167 3.70 -30.54 -7.64
CA ARG A 167 5.05 -30.78 -7.11
C ARG A 167 5.93 -29.54 -7.20
N LEU A 168 5.38 -28.37 -6.89
CA LEU A 168 6.09 -27.08 -6.88
C LEU A 168 6.43 -26.61 -5.46
N ASP A 169 6.28 -27.50 -4.48
CA ASP A 169 6.44 -27.30 -3.05
C ASP A 169 7.88 -27.51 -2.53
N HIS A 170 8.78 -28.07 -3.35
CA HIS A 170 10.17 -28.33 -2.97
C HIS A 170 11.12 -27.18 -3.34
N ALA A 171 12.22 -27.05 -2.60
CA ALA A 171 13.24 -26.04 -2.84
C ALA A 171 13.83 -26.18 -4.25
N GLY A 172 13.86 -25.07 -5.00
CA GLY A 172 14.37 -25.03 -6.37
C GLY A 172 13.34 -25.32 -7.47
N ALA A 173 12.11 -25.73 -7.14
CA ALA A 173 11.05 -25.93 -8.12
C ALA A 173 10.55 -24.62 -8.76
N VAL A 174 10.63 -23.54 -7.98
CA VAL A 174 10.15 -22.20 -8.34
C VAL A 174 11.37 -21.30 -8.63
N PRO A 175 11.42 -20.62 -9.79
CA PRO A 175 12.55 -19.75 -10.14
C PRO A 175 12.80 -18.59 -9.17
N ASP A 176 11.72 -18.00 -8.64
CA ASP A 176 11.77 -16.91 -7.66
C ASP A 176 10.76 -17.16 -6.52
N PRO A 177 11.21 -17.70 -5.38
CA PRO A 177 10.33 -18.03 -4.27
C PRO A 177 9.74 -16.78 -3.58
N LEU A 178 10.47 -15.65 -3.57
CA LEU A 178 9.99 -14.41 -2.94
C LEU A 178 8.84 -13.81 -3.75
N LEU A 179 8.96 -13.81 -5.07
CA LEU A 179 7.91 -13.32 -5.96
C LEU A 179 6.64 -14.16 -5.85
N VAL A 180 6.77 -15.49 -5.77
CA VAL A 180 5.62 -16.38 -5.56
C VAL A 180 4.97 -16.15 -4.20
N ALA A 181 5.75 -15.94 -3.14
CA ALA A 181 5.22 -15.56 -1.83
C ALA A 181 4.46 -14.22 -1.86
N GLN A 182 5.02 -13.20 -2.53
CA GLN A 182 4.34 -11.91 -2.73
C GLN A 182 3.05 -12.04 -3.54
N ARG A 183 3.07 -12.85 -4.62
CA ARG A 183 1.89 -13.12 -5.44
C ARG A 183 0.82 -13.88 -4.67
N ARG A 184 1.19 -14.90 -3.90
CA ARG A 184 0.31 -15.62 -2.97
C ARG A 184 -0.39 -14.67 -2.01
N GLN A 185 0.35 -13.81 -1.30
CA GLN A 185 -0.22 -12.84 -0.38
C GLN A 185 -1.22 -11.92 -1.09
N ARG A 186 -0.89 -11.47 -2.30
CA ARG A 186 -1.77 -10.63 -3.13
C ARG A 186 -3.05 -11.36 -3.57
N MET A 187 -2.94 -12.62 -3.96
CA MET A 187 -4.07 -13.48 -4.35
C MET A 187 -5.01 -13.75 -3.16
N HIS A 188 -4.46 -14.03 -1.98
CA HIS A 188 -5.22 -14.25 -0.76
C HIS A 188 -5.95 -12.97 -0.31
N MET A 189 -5.27 -11.82 -0.37
CA MET A 189 -5.89 -10.52 -0.09
C MET A 189 -7.01 -10.19 -1.09
N ALA A 190 -6.80 -10.46 -2.39
CA ALA A 190 -7.81 -10.25 -3.43
C ALA A 190 -9.07 -11.10 -3.18
N TRP A 191 -8.88 -12.34 -2.75
CA TRP A 191 -9.97 -13.25 -2.37
C TRP A 191 -10.79 -12.70 -1.19
N HIS A 192 -10.14 -12.19 -0.15
CA HIS A 192 -10.82 -11.55 0.97
C HIS A 192 -11.59 -10.27 0.58
N LEU A 193 -11.06 -9.50 -0.37
CA LEU A 193 -11.68 -8.27 -0.88
C LEU A 193 -12.86 -8.52 -1.83
N ALA A 194 -13.15 -9.76 -2.20
CA ALA A 194 -14.27 -10.10 -3.08
C ALA A 194 -15.61 -9.51 -2.55
N PRO A 195 -16.49 -8.97 -3.43
CA PRO A 195 -17.75 -8.34 -3.03
C PRO A 195 -18.65 -9.23 -2.17
N ALA A 196 -18.66 -10.54 -2.42
CA ALA A 196 -19.44 -11.52 -1.67
C ALA A 196 -18.96 -11.70 -0.21
N ARG A 197 -17.67 -11.45 0.07
CA ARG A 197 -17.05 -11.70 1.39
C ARG A 197 -16.93 -10.47 2.28
N ARG A 198 -17.44 -9.31 1.87
CA ARG A 198 -17.32 -8.06 2.64
C ARG A 198 -17.76 -8.19 4.11
N ASN A 199 -18.82 -8.96 4.37
CA ASN A 199 -19.32 -9.17 5.73
C ASN A 199 -18.40 -10.06 6.58
N ALA A 200 -17.79 -11.07 5.97
CA ALA A 200 -16.79 -11.93 6.59
C ALA A 200 -15.51 -11.14 6.88
N LEU A 201 -15.03 -10.37 5.89
CA LEU A 201 -13.86 -9.49 6.05
C LEU A 201 -14.07 -8.44 7.15
N ALA A 202 -15.26 -7.84 7.23
CA ALA A 202 -15.57 -6.92 8.32
C ALA A 202 -15.48 -7.58 9.70
N GLY A 203 -15.84 -8.86 9.82
CA GLY A 203 -15.65 -9.64 11.04
C GLY A 203 -14.16 -9.82 11.38
N LEU A 204 -13.35 -10.21 10.40
CA LEU A 204 -11.90 -10.37 10.54
C LEU A 204 -11.19 -9.06 10.93
N LEU A 205 -11.68 -7.92 10.46
CA LEU A 205 -11.17 -6.58 10.82
C LEU A 205 -11.57 -6.13 12.24
N GLY A 206 -12.18 -7.00 13.04
CA GLY A 206 -12.51 -6.76 14.44
C GLY A 206 -13.83 -6.01 14.67
N ALA A 207 -14.77 -6.07 13.72
CA ALA A 207 -16.09 -5.47 13.90
C ALA A 207 -16.93 -6.25 14.93
N ARG A 208 -16.83 -5.86 16.21
CA ARG A 208 -17.59 -6.49 17.31
C ARG A 208 -19.05 -6.04 17.40
N SER A 209 -19.38 -4.86 16.87
CA SER A 209 -20.75 -4.30 16.91
C SER A 209 -21.40 -4.24 15.53
N VAL A 210 -22.73 -4.25 15.51
CA VAL A 210 -23.53 -4.10 14.27
C VAL A 210 -23.23 -2.78 13.57
N SER A 211 -23.05 -1.70 14.33
CA SER A 211 -22.71 -0.37 13.79
C SER A 211 -21.30 -0.35 13.18
N ALA A 212 -20.30 -0.91 13.85
CA ALA A 212 -18.94 -1.02 13.32
C ALA A 212 -18.91 -1.87 12.04
N ARG A 213 -19.69 -2.96 11.99
CA ARG A 213 -19.80 -3.81 10.81
C ARG A 213 -20.43 -3.07 9.63
N LYS A 214 -21.51 -2.31 9.86
CA LYS A 214 -22.12 -1.43 8.84
C LYS A 214 -21.15 -0.35 8.36
N GLN A 215 -20.36 0.22 9.25
CA GLN A 215 -19.37 1.24 8.91
C GLN A 215 -18.23 0.67 8.05
N ILE A 216 -17.64 -0.46 8.45
CA ILE A 216 -16.53 -1.10 7.71
C ILE A 216 -17.00 -1.58 6.34
N THR A 217 -18.16 -2.22 6.25
CA THR A 217 -18.74 -2.68 4.97
C THR A 217 -19.06 -1.52 4.04
N ARG A 218 -19.55 -0.39 4.56
CA ARG A 218 -19.74 0.86 3.79
C ARG A 218 -18.42 1.39 3.24
N SER A 219 -17.38 1.47 4.08
CA SER A 219 -16.05 1.93 3.67
C SER A 219 -15.40 1.00 2.64
N LEU A 220 -15.52 -0.33 2.80
CA LEU A 220 -15.08 -1.31 1.80
C LEU A 220 -15.80 -1.13 0.47
N ARG A 221 -17.12 -0.92 0.50
CA ARG A 221 -17.91 -0.65 -0.71
C ARG A 221 -17.43 0.62 -1.41
N TRP A 222 -17.11 1.66 -0.64
CA TRP A 222 -16.54 2.87 -1.22
C TRP A 222 -15.21 2.58 -1.89
N LEU A 223 -14.30 1.89 -1.21
CA LEU A 223 -12.94 1.57 -1.70
C LEU A 223 -12.93 0.76 -3.02
N GLN A 224 -13.99 0.01 -3.28
CA GLN A 224 -14.15 -0.83 -4.47
C GLN A 224 -14.94 -0.15 -5.60
N GLN A 225 -15.40 1.09 -5.43
CA GLN A 225 -16.05 1.83 -6.52
C GLN A 225 -15.01 2.45 -7.45
N PRO A 226 -15.35 2.71 -8.73
CA PRO A 226 -14.45 3.43 -9.62
C PRO A 226 -14.16 4.82 -9.06
N PHE A 227 -12.90 5.26 -9.14
CA PHE A 227 -12.50 6.54 -8.59
C PHE A 227 -13.21 7.70 -9.31
N ARG A 228 -13.95 8.51 -8.53
CA ARG A 228 -14.58 9.76 -8.99
C ARG A 228 -14.20 10.88 -8.04
N TRP A 229 -13.43 11.83 -8.54
CA TRP A 229 -12.87 12.91 -7.73
C TRP A 229 -13.92 13.73 -6.96
N PRO A 230 -15.05 14.17 -7.56
CA PRO A 230 -16.07 14.94 -6.83
C PRO A 230 -16.73 14.13 -5.70
N VAL A 231 -16.99 12.84 -5.95
CA VAL A 231 -17.61 11.95 -4.95
C VAL A 231 -16.64 11.66 -3.80
N ALA A 232 -15.36 11.43 -4.12
CA ALA A 232 -14.32 11.24 -3.12
C ALA A 232 -14.14 12.49 -2.24
N LEU A 233 -14.14 13.66 -2.87
CA LEU A 233 -14.06 14.95 -2.19
C LEU A 233 -15.29 15.21 -1.31
N TRP A 234 -16.51 15.01 -1.81
CA TRP A 234 -17.74 15.10 -1.00
C TRP A 234 -17.69 14.20 0.24
N ARG A 235 -17.27 12.94 0.08
CA ARG A 235 -17.15 11.99 1.19
C ARG A 235 -16.08 12.38 2.21
N SER A 236 -15.04 13.10 1.79
CA SER A 236 -13.93 13.59 2.63
C SER A 236 -14.26 14.87 3.43
N LEU A 237 -15.38 15.53 3.12
CA LEU A 237 -15.87 16.68 3.90
C LEU A 237 -16.04 16.31 5.38
N LEU A 238 -16.53 15.10 5.66
CA LEU A 238 -16.65 14.56 7.01
C LEU A 238 -15.29 14.04 7.52
N PRO A 239 -14.70 14.67 8.57
CA PRO A 239 -13.38 14.29 9.07
C PRO A 239 -13.34 12.90 9.72
N GLN A 240 -14.50 12.33 10.07
CA GLN A 240 -14.60 10.95 10.55
C GLN A 240 -14.37 9.95 9.41
N ASN A 241 -14.96 10.19 8.23
CA ASN A 241 -14.82 9.30 7.07
C ASN A 241 -13.36 9.18 6.64
N LEU A 242 -12.63 10.31 6.66
CA LEU A 242 -11.22 10.35 6.30
C LEU A 242 -10.36 9.48 7.24
N ARG A 243 -10.60 9.59 8.56
CA ARG A 243 -9.93 8.77 9.58
C ARG A 243 -10.29 7.29 9.46
N SER A 244 -11.57 6.99 9.28
CA SER A 244 -12.05 5.62 9.11
C SER A 244 -11.46 4.95 7.88
N MET A 245 -11.37 5.67 6.76
CA MET A 245 -10.79 5.14 5.52
C MET A 245 -9.29 4.92 5.64
N ASN A 246 -8.55 5.89 6.20
CA ASN A 246 -7.11 5.73 6.43
C ASN A 246 -6.79 4.53 7.31
N ASN A 247 -7.50 4.38 8.44
CA ASN A 247 -7.31 3.26 9.34
C ASN A 247 -7.68 1.93 8.68
N LEU A 248 -8.71 1.89 7.84
CA LEU A 248 -9.10 0.69 7.10
C LEU A 248 -8.04 0.30 6.09
N ILE A 249 -7.53 1.24 5.30
CA ILE A 249 -6.47 0.99 4.32
C ILE A 249 -5.21 0.50 5.04
N LEU A 250 -4.78 1.15 6.12
CA LEU A 250 -3.61 0.72 6.88
C LEU A 250 -3.77 -0.67 7.52
N ARG A 251 -4.99 -1.03 7.95
CA ARG A 251 -5.27 -2.38 8.46
C ARG A 251 -5.22 -3.45 7.38
N LEU A 252 -5.61 -3.12 6.14
CA LEU A 252 -5.61 -4.06 5.02
C LEU A 252 -4.22 -4.18 4.37
N ALA A 253 -3.57 -3.05 4.13
CA ALA A 253 -2.31 -2.96 3.39
C ALA A 253 -1.05 -3.13 4.26
N GLY A 254 -1.18 -3.01 5.59
CA GLY A 254 -0.04 -3.00 6.51
C GLY A 254 0.76 -1.69 6.49
N GLN A 255 1.94 -1.71 7.11
CA GLN A 255 2.90 -0.61 7.09
C GLN A 255 4.28 -1.13 6.65
N PRO A 256 4.93 -0.54 5.63
CA PRO A 256 4.42 0.50 4.71
C PRO A 256 3.22 -0.01 3.89
N PRO A 257 2.29 0.86 3.47
CA PRO A 257 1.07 0.43 2.81
C PRO A 257 1.38 -0.20 1.46
N VAL A 258 1.18 -1.52 1.35
CA VAL A 258 1.23 -2.25 0.08
C VAL A 258 0.03 -1.86 -0.79
N GLU A 259 0.23 -1.83 -2.12
CA GLU A 259 -0.85 -1.57 -3.05
C GLU A 259 -1.91 -2.69 -2.99
N LEU A 260 -3.16 -2.32 -2.73
CA LEU A 260 -4.25 -3.27 -2.61
C LEU A 260 -4.57 -3.90 -3.97
N PRO A 261 -4.83 -5.22 -4.01
CA PRO A 261 -5.19 -5.88 -5.26
C PRO A 261 -6.61 -5.50 -5.75
N PRO A 262 -6.92 -5.79 -7.04
CA PRO A 262 -8.29 -5.69 -7.54
C PRO A 262 -9.25 -6.48 -6.63
N PRO A 263 -10.49 -5.99 -6.38
CA PRO A 263 -11.20 -4.94 -7.12
C PRO A 263 -10.97 -3.49 -6.65
N VAL A 264 -9.97 -3.23 -5.79
CA VAL A 264 -9.69 -1.86 -5.33
C VAL A 264 -8.95 -1.06 -6.41
N ASP A 265 -9.42 0.16 -6.70
CA ASP A 265 -8.74 1.09 -7.60
C ASP A 265 -7.52 1.73 -6.89
N PRO A 266 -6.28 1.61 -7.42
CA PRO A 266 -5.09 2.23 -6.85
C PRO A 266 -5.22 3.75 -6.66
N ARG A 267 -5.92 4.44 -7.57
CA ARG A 267 -6.13 5.90 -7.49
C ARG A 267 -6.95 6.26 -6.27
N GLN A 268 -7.90 5.39 -5.91
CA GLN A 268 -8.71 5.60 -4.73
C GLN A 268 -7.90 5.41 -3.45
N GLN A 269 -7.10 4.35 -3.36
CA GLN A 269 -6.18 4.16 -2.23
C GLN A 269 -5.25 5.37 -2.07
N ALA A 270 -4.62 5.82 -3.17
CA ALA A 270 -3.74 6.97 -3.17
C ALA A 270 -4.44 8.25 -2.70
N PHE A 271 -5.66 8.52 -3.20
CA PHE A 271 -6.44 9.67 -2.75
C PHE A 271 -6.68 9.67 -1.25
N TRP A 272 -7.13 8.55 -0.67
CA TRP A 272 -7.47 8.50 0.76
C TRP A 272 -6.24 8.58 1.66
N LEU A 273 -5.13 7.93 1.28
CA LEU A 273 -3.85 8.03 1.99
C LEU A 273 -3.27 9.45 1.92
N GLN A 274 -3.35 10.09 0.75
CA GLN A 274 -2.95 11.49 0.60
C GLN A 274 -3.86 12.38 1.43
N ALA A 275 -5.18 12.32 1.23
CA ALA A 275 -6.16 13.14 1.91
C ALA A 275 -6.00 13.09 3.45
N ALA A 276 -5.77 11.91 4.03
CA ALA A 276 -5.58 11.74 5.48
C ALA A 276 -4.29 12.38 6.03
N HIS A 277 -3.22 12.43 5.24
CA HIS A 277 -1.92 12.98 5.64
C HIS A 277 -1.63 14.37 5.05
N SER A 278 -2.48 14.85 4.16
CA SER A 278 -2.30 16.11 3.45
C SER A 278 -2.77 17.30 4.28
N GLY A 279 -2.15 18.47 4.09
CA GLY A 279 -2.56 19.73 4.72
C GLY A 279 -2.90 20.75 3.62
N LEU A 280 -3.23 21.98 3.99
CA LEU A 280 -3.55 23.07 3.06
C LEU A 280 -2.58 23.22 1.88
N PHE A 281 -1.29 22.96 2.07
CA PHE A 281 -0.24 23.15 1.05
C PHE A 281 -0.14 22.03 0.01
N SER A 282 -1.12 21.13 -0.04
CA SER A 282 -1.22 20.07 -1.04
C SER A 282 -2.46 20.28 -1.89
N ARG A 283 -2.45 19.84 -3.15
CA ARG A 283 -3.62 19.97 -4.04
C ARG A 283 -4.86 19.30 -3.46
N VAL A 284 -4.70 18.10 -2.89
CA VAL A 284 -5.81 17.34 -2.28
C VAL A 284 -6.29 18.00 -0.99
N GLY A 285 -5.38 18.37 -0.09
CA GLY A 285 -5.75 19.04 1.16
C GLY A 285 -6.40 20.41 0.95
N ALA A 286 -5.87 21.22 0.02
CA ALA A 286 -6.46 22.49 -0.38
C ALA A 286 -7.88 22.30 -0.92
N ALA A 287 -8.09 21.30 -1.77
CA ALA A 287 -9.41 21.00 -2.31
C ALA A 287 -10.40 20.58 -1.21
N ILE A 288 -9.97 19.75 -0.25
CA ILE A 288 -10.83 19.33 0.87
C ILE A 288 -11.20 20.50 1.75
N VAL A 289 -10.24 21.35 2.10
CA VAL A 289 -10.52 22.53 2.94
C VAL A 289 -11.38 23.53 2.18
N GLY A 290 -11.06 23.84 0.92
CA GLY A 290 -11.87 24.71 0.07
C GLY A 290 -13.31 24.21 -0.08
N ALA A 291 -13.51 22.90 -0.22
CA ALA A 291 -14.84 22.31 -0.28
C ALA A 291 -15.59 22.39 1.05
N ARG A 292 -14.92 22.30 2.20
CA ARG A 292 -15.54 22.54 3.52
C ARG A 292 -15.95 23.99 3.68
N VAL A 293 -15.08 24.92 3.30
CA VAL A 293 -15.36 26.37 3.32
C VAL A 293 -16.56 26.69 2.44
N ALA A 294 -16.56 26.22 1.19
CA ALA A 294 -17.68 26.39 0.26
C ALA A 294 -18.97 25.76 0.80
N GLY A 295 -18.89 24.55 1.36
CA GLY A 295 -20.04 23.88 1.99
C GLY A 295 -20.61 24.66 3.17
N THR A 296 -19.77 25.24 4.04
CA THR A 296 -20.24 26.08 5.15
C THR A 296 -20.88 27.38 4.68
N LEU A 297 -20.31 28.04 3.67
CA LEU A 297 -20.88 29.26 3.10
C LEU A 297 -22.21 28.98 2.40
N LEU A 298 -22.30 27.89 1.65
CA LEU A 298 -23.53 27.46 0.98
C LEU A 298 -24.62 27.08 1.99
N LEU A 299 -24.26 26.40 3.09
CA LEU A 299 -25.21 26.10 4.16
C LEU A 299 -25.73 27.40 4.81
N GLY A 300 -24.85 28.36 5.08
CA GLY A 300 -25.24 29.68 5.58
C GLY A 300 -26.19 30.41 4.63
N LEU A 301 -25.90 30.41 3.33
CA LEU A 301 -26.74 31.01 2.30
C LEU A 301 -28.12 30.34 2.22
N LEU A 302 -28.18 29.00 2.22
CA LEU A 302 -29.45 28.27 2.19
C LEU A 302 -30.29 28.51 3.44
N LEU A 303 -29.66 28.59 4.61
CA LEU A 303 -30.35 28.93 5.85
C LEU A 303 -30.92 30.35 5.80
N GLY A 304 -30.15 31.33 5.31
CA GLY A 304 -30.64 32.70 5.11
C GLY A 304 -31.84 32.76 4.15
N LEU A 305 -31.72 32.13 2.98
CA LEU A 305 -32.81 32.10 1.99
C LEU A 305 -34.09 31.41 2.51
N ALA A 306 -33.95 30.26 3.18
CA ALA A 306 -35.09 29.55 3.76
C ALA A 306 -35.79 30.40 4.84
N PHE A 307 -35.01 31.10 5.65
CA PHE A 307 -35.55 31.92 6.73
C PHE A 307 -36.19 33.22 6.21
N GLY A 308 -35.58 33.87 5.21
CA GLY A 308 -36.16 35.01 4.51
C GLY A 308 -37.50 34.67 3.84
N ALA A 309 -37.61 33.51 3.19
CA ALA A 309 -38.86 33.03 2.62
C ALA A 309 -39.94 32.79 3.69
N PHE A 310 -39.58 32.19 4.83
CA PHE A 310 -40.50 31.96 5.95
C PHE A 310 -41.05 33.26 6.55
N ALA A 311 -40.22 34.28 6.70
CA ALA A 311 -40.67 35.58 7.22
C ALA A 311 -41.51 36.39 6.23
N GLY A 312 -41.22 36.27 4.93
CA GLY A 312 -42.08 36.83 3.89
C GLY A 312 -43.51 36.28 3.94
N MET A 313 -43.69 35.03 4.37
CA MET A 313 -45.01 34.41 4.55
C MET A 313 -45.77 34.89 5.80
N GLN A 314 -45.08 35.32 6.87
CA GLN A 314 -45.73 35.75 8.12
C GLN A 314 -46.16 37.23 8.13
N GLY A 315 -45.69 38.05 7.18
CA GLY A 315 -46.15 39.42 6.99
C GLY A 315 -46.04 40.31 8.24
N GLY A 316 -44.82 40.71 8.62
CA GLY A 316 -44.62 41.68 9.71
C GLY A 316 -43.19 42.20 9.83
N GLN A 317 -43.01 43.45 10.24
CA GLN A 317 -41.68 44.05 10.50
C GLN A 317 -40.90 43.30 11.60
N PHE A 318 -41.61 42.74 12.59
CA PHE A 318 -41.01 41.88 13.62
C PHE A 318 -40.41 40.59 13.03
N ALA A 319 -41.05 39.99 12.02
CA ALA A 319 -40.54 38.80 11.34
C ALA A 319 -39.24 39.08 10.59
N TRP A 320 -39.15 40.23 9.89
CA TRP A 320 -37.92 40.67 9.23
C TRP A 320 -36.78 40.99 10.22
N GLY A 321 -37.10 41.55 11.39
CA GLY A 321 -36.13 41.75 12.48
C GLY A 321 -35.57 40.43 13.01
N MET A 322 -36.41 39.42 13.22
CA MET A 322 -35.95 38.08 13.63
C MET A 322 -35.14 37.38 12.53
N VAL A 323 -35.45 37.60 11.25
CA VAL A 323 -34.64 37.09 10.12
C VAL A 323 -33.25 37.67 10.13
N GLY A 324 -33.13 39.00 10.21
CA GLY A 324 -31.83 39.66 10.24
C GLY A 324 -30.99 39.18 11.42
N LEU A 325 -31.60 39.00 12.60
CA LEU A 325 -30.91 38.46 13.77
C LEU A 325 -30.43 37.02 13.55
N LEU A 326 -31.26 36.14 12.98
CA LEU A 326 -30.90 34.75 12.72
C LEU A 326 -29.89 34.59 11.59
N GLU A 327 -29.93 35.44 10.57
CA GLU A 327 -28.89 35.51 9.54
C GLU A 327 -27.55 35.96 10.12
N VAL A 328 -27.53 36.95 11.01
CA VAL A 328 -26.31 37.36 11.73
C VAL A 328 -25.78 36.23 12.62
N ILE A 329 -26.66 35.50 13.32
CA ILE A 329 -26.27 34.35 14.14
C ILE A 329 -25.71 33.22 13.27
N ALA A 330 -26.38 32.87 12.16
CA ALA A 330 -25.95 31.82 11.24
C ALA A 330 -24.64 32.19 10.52
N GLY A 331 -24.51 33.44 10.06
CA GLY A 331 -23.29 34.00 9.49
C GLY A 331 -22.15 34.02 10.50
N GLY A 332 -22.43 34.40 11.74
CA GLY A 332 -21.48 34.33 12.86
C GLY A 332 -21.02 32.90 13.13
N PHE A 333 -21.94 31.93 13.18
CA PHE A 333 -21.59 30.52 13.35
C PHE A 333 -20.74 29.99 12.20
N CYS A 334 -21.05 30.35 10.96
CA CYS A 334 -20.25 30.00 9.79
C CYS A 334 -18.86 30.65 9.86
N GLY A 335 -18.76 31.93 10.24
CA GLY A 335 -17.50 32.64 10.42
C GLY A 335 -16.61 32.01 11.49
N VAL A 336 -17.19 31.67 12.65
CA VAL A 336 -16.49 30.93 13.72
C VAL A 336 -16.04 29.56 13.23
N ALA A 337 -16.88 28.82 12.52
CA ALA A 337 -16.52 27.51 11.97
C ALA A 337 -15.35 27.61 10.97
N LEU A 338 -15.35 28.62 10.10
CA LEU A 338 -14.26 28.90 9.17
C LEU A 338 -12.96 29.26 9.90
N ALA A 339 -13.04 30.13 10.91
CA ALA A 339 -11.90 30.51 11.73
C ALA A 339 -11.30 29.29 12.46
N VAL A 340 -12.16 28.44 13.05
CA VAL A 340 -11.74 27.19 13.71
C VAL A 340 -11.09 26.23 12.71
N MET A 341 -11.65 26.09 11.50
CA MET A 341 -11.08 25.25 10.45
C MET A 341 -9.69 25.74 10.03
N ALA A 342 -9.57 27.04 9.69
CA ALA A 342 -8.30 27.66 9.32
C ALA A 342 -7.25 27.52 10.43
N TRP A 343 -7.64 27.77 11.68
CA TRP A 343 -6.78 27.61 12.85
C TRP A 343 -6.31 26.17 13.05
N SER A 344 -7.21 25.20 12.86
CA SER A 344 -6.90 23.78 12.99
C SER A 344 -5.90 23.28 11.94
N GLU A 345 -5.98 23.82 10.71
CA GLU A 345 -5.04 23.52 9.64
C GLU A 345 -3.69 24.21 9.85
N LEU A 346 -3.68 25.47 10.29
CA LEU A 346 -2.46 26.21 10.59
C LEU A 346 -1.67 25.55 11.72
N THR A 347 -2.35 25.17 12.81
CA THR A 347 -1.74 24.43 13.93
C THR A 347 -1.28 23.05 13.51
N GLY A 348 -2.03 22.36 12.65
CA GLY A 348 -1.64 21.08 12.05
C GLY A 348 -0.39 21.20 11.17
N TRP A 349 -0.30 22.25 10.36
CA TRP A 349 0.84 22.54 9.51
C TRP A 349 2.09 22.88 10.35
N GLN A 350 1.97 23.76 11.34
CA GLN A 350 3.07 24.13 12.26
C GLN A 350 3.60 22.94 13.07
N ARG A 351 2.78 21.93 13.33
CA ARG A 351 3.22 20.69 13.99
C ARG A 351 4.06 19.79 13.09
N ARG A 352 3.86 19.79 11.77
CA ARG A 352 4.55 18.84 10.88
C ARG A 352 6.04 19.19 10.76
N PRO A 353 6.95 18.21 10.76
CA PRO A 353 8.35 18.47 10.44
C PRO A 353 8.45 18.84 8.96
N MET A 354 8.86 20.08 8.67
CA MET A 354 9.09 20.55 7.32
C MET A 354 10.58 20.88 7.13
N PRO A 355 11.24 20.39 6.07
CA PRO A 355 12.61 20.77 5.78
C PRO A 355 12.66 22.28 5.44
N LEU A 356 13.73 22.95 5.86
CA LEU A 356 14.01 24.36 5.48
C LEU A 356 14.51 24.43 4.03
N LYS A 357 13.65 24.05 3.08
CA LYS A 357 13.93 24.17 1.64
C LYS A 357 12.80 24.96 0.98
N GLY A 358 13.17 25.98 0.20
CA GLY A 358 12.24 26.86 -0.49
C GLY A 358 11.49 27.84 0.44
N ALA A 359 10.68 28.71 -0.17
CA ALA A 359 9.95 29.78 0.53
C ALA A 359 8.95 29.25 1.58
N VAL A 360 8.29 28.13 1.33
CA VAL A 360 7.30 27.54 2.25
C VAL A 360 7.95 27.01 3.52
N GLY A 361 9.17 26.45 3.42
CA GLY A 361 9.93 25.99 4.59
C GLY A 361 10.38 27.16 5.48
N TRP A 362 10.82 28.27 4.86
CA TRP A 362 11.14 29.50 5.58
C TRP A 362 9.90 30.14 6.21
N LEU A 363 8.78 30.20 5.50
CA LEU A 363 7.51 30.68 6.06
C LEU A 363 7.05 29.84 7.26
N HIS A 364 7.17 28.52 7.18
CA HIS A 364 6.87 27.62 8.29
C HIS A 364 7.71 27.92 9.53
N PHE A 365 8.99 28.29 9.35
CA PHE A 365 9.89 28.62 10.44
C PHE A 365 9.68 30.03 11.00
N ALA A 366 9.49 31.02 10.13
CA ALA A 366 9.42 32.44 10.48
C ALA A 366 8.03 32.92 10.91
N LEU A 367 6.95 32.16 10.67
CA LEU A 367 5.58 32.59 11.00
C LEU A 367 5.41 33.01 12.47
N VAL A 368 5.92 32.21 13.41
CA VAL A 368 5.79 32.50 14.86
C VAL A 368 6.53 33.78 15.27
N PRO A 369 7.82 33.97 14.92
CA PRO A 369 8.49 35.22 15.24
C PRO A 369 7.91 36.43 14.51
N LEU A 370 7.45 36.27 13.25
CA LEU A 370 6.77 37.36 12.53
C LEU A 370 5.47 37.79 13.23
N LEU A 371 4.66 36.84 13.69
CA LEU A 371 3.45 37.16 14.46
C LEU A 371 3.76 37.81 15.80
N ALA A 372 4.81 37.35 16.52
CA ALA A 372 5.20 37.93 17.80
C ALA A 372 5.77 39.35 17.65
N ILE A 373 6.62 39.59 16.66
CA ILE A 373 7.19 40.92 16.36
C ILE A 373 6.09 41.85 15.85
N GLY A 374 5.24 41.38 14.93
CA GLY A 374 4.09 42.14 14.44
C GLY A 374 3.12 42.52 15.58
N ALA A 375 2.94 41.64 16.56
CA ALA A 375 2.15 41.96 17.75
C ALA A 375 2.75 43.12 18.56
N LEU A 376 4.06 43.11 18.80
CA LEU A 376 4.75 44.19 19.51
C LEU A 376 4.62 45.52 18.76
N ILE A 377 4.79 45.50 17.43
CA ILE A 377 4.62 46.69 16.58
C ILE A 377 3.19 47.22 16.68
N VAL A 378 2.17 46.34 16.66
CA VAL A 378 0.76 46.77 16.80
C VAL A 378 0.48 47.35 18.19
N VAL A 379 1.06 46.80 19.27
CA VAL A 379 0.93 47.38 20.62
C VAL A 379 1.55 48.77 20.68
N ASP A 380 2.72 48.97 20.07
CA ASP A 380 3.41 50.27 20.10
C ASP A 380 2.76 51.30 19.16
N ALA A 381 2.14 50.84 18.06
CA ALA A 381 1.51 51.70 17.05
C ALA A 381 0.04 52.01 17.33
N THR A 382 -0.63 51.27 18.22
CA THR A 382 -2.03 51.51 18.57
C THR A 382 -2.17 51.75 20.06
N ASP A 383 -2.91 52.80 20.46
CA ASP A 383 -3.26 53.07 21.86
C ASP A 383 -4.16 51.98 22.50
N SER A 384 -4.49 50.94 21.73
CA SER A 384 -5.28 49.79 22.17
C SER A 384 -4.37 48.57 22.43
N PRO A 385 -3.98 48.29 23.69
CA PRO A 385 -3.16 47.10 24.01
C PRO A 385 -3.86 45.78 23.63
N MET A 386 -5.19 45.80 23.55
CA MET A 386 -6.01 44.67 23.11
C MET A 386 -5.74 44.24 21.65
N ALA A 387 -5.36 45.17 20.76
CA ALA A 387 -5.09 44.85 19.36
C ALA A 387 -3.86 43.94 19.21
N GLY A 388 -2.82 44.17 20.00
CA GLY A 388 -1.63 43.30 20.03
C GLY A 388 -1.92 41.89 20.53
N TRP A 389 -2.88 41.74 21.44
CA TRP A 389 -3.27 40.43 21.97
C TRP A 389 -3.87 39.52 20.91
N MET A 390 -4.48 40.10 19.87
CA MET A 390 -4.99 39.33 18.72
C MET A 390 -3.89 38.63 17.94
N LEU A 391 -2.63 39.06 18.09
CA LEU A 391 -1.46 38.45 17.43
C LEU A 391 -0.60 37.63 18.40
N THR A 392 -0.43 38.08 19.66
CA THR A 392 0.40 37.36 20.64
C THR A 392 -0.19 36.01 21.07
N VAL A 393 -1.51 35.95 21.29
CA VAL A 393 -2.19 34.71 21.73
C VAL A 393 -2.06 33.61 20.65
N PRO A 394 -2.35 33.88 19.36
CA PRO A 394 -2.02 32.96 18.28
C PRO A 394 -0.54 32.56 18.22
N ALA A 395 0.39 33.52 18.33
CA ALA A 395 1.83 33.25 18.24
C ALA A 395 2.31 32.30 19.34
N LEU A 396 1.93 32.57 20.59
CA LEU A 396 2.25 31.72 21.74
C LEU A 396 1.66 30.32 21.58
N TRP A 397 0.42 30.23 21.14
CA TRP A 397 -0.24 28.95 20.90
C TRP A 397 0.49 28.11 19.84
N LEU A 398 0.88 28.70 18.72
CA LEU A 398 1.63 28.02 17.67
C LEU A 398 3.02 27.59 18.17
N ALA A 399 3.70 28.43 18.94
CA ALA A 399 4.99 28.10 19.56
C ALA A 399 4.86 26.89 20.50
N LEU A 400 3.87 26.90 21.39
CA LEU A 400 3.62 25.80 22.31
C LEU A 400 3.21 24.52 21.57
N ALA A 401 2.38 24.64 20.52
CA ALA A 401 1.98 23.53 19.67
C ALA A 401 3.17 22.86 18.95
N ARG A 402 4.22 23.63 18.62
CA ARG A 402 5.48 23.09 18.07
C ARG A 402 6.30 22.35 19.13
N VAL A 403 6.47 22.92 20.32
CA VAL A 403 7.24 22.31 21.43
C VAL A 403 6.59 21.03 21.94
N LEU A 404 5.25 20.98 21.97
CA LEU A 404 4.48 19.82 22.39
C LEU A 404 4.42 18.71 21.31
N HIS A 405 5.01 18.92 20.14
CA HIS A 405 5.06 17.91 19.09
C HIS A 405 5.85 16.67 19.54
N GLY A 406 5.20 15.50 19.53
CA GLY A 406 5.78 14.23 19.97
C GLY A 406 5.41 13.78 21.38
N ARG A 407 4.82 14.64 22.22
CA ARG A 407 4.19 14.20 23.47
C ARG A 407 2.83 13.57 23.15
N GLN A 408 2.55 12.40 23.73
CA GLN A 408 1.24 11.75 23.61
C GLN A 408 0.17 12.55 24.38
N VAL A 409 -0.25 13.69 23.82
CA VAL A 409 -1.41 14.42 24.35
C VAL A 409 -2.65 13.58 24.08
N SER A 410 -3.39 13.27 25.16
CA SER A 410 -4.64 12.49 25.14
C SER A 410 -5.54 12.90 23.98
N ALA A 411 -6.14 11.91 23.32
CA ALA A 411 -7.06 12.13 22.21
C ALA A 411 -8.29 12.96 22.61
N SER A 412 -8.70 12.95 23.89
CA SER A 412 -9.86 13.74 24.37
C SER A 412 -9.53 15.21 24.62
N LEU A 413 -8.27 15.56 24.90
CA LEU A 413 -7.83 16.94 25.15
C LEU A 413 -7.50 17.71 23.87
N ARG A 414 -7.26 17.02 22.74
CA ARG A 414 -6.93 17.66 21.45
C ARG A 414 -8.02 18.61 20.91
N PRO A 415 -9.33 18.27 20.97
CA PRO A 415 -10.39 19.17 20.54
C PRO A 415 -10.51 20.40 21.45
N TRP A 416 -10.42 20.22 22.76
CA TRP A 416 -10.47 21.30 23.76
C TRP A 416 -9.29 22.25 23.64
N LEU A 417 -8.08 21.73 23.37
CA LEU A 417 -6.94 22.58 23.04
C LEU A 417 -7.23 23.40 21.77
N ARG A 418 -7.80 22.81 20.71
CA ARG A 418 -8.12 23.55 19.47
C ARG A 418 -9.17 24.64 19.64
N LEU A 419 -10.15 24.42 20.51
CA LEU A 419 -11.22 25.38 20.83
C LEU A 419 -10.80 26.40 21.90
N GLY A 420 -9.80 26.04 22.73
CA GLY A 420 -9.33 26.86 23.84
C GLY A 420 -8.89 28.25 23.43
N ILE A 421 -8.35 28.44 22.23
CA ILE A 421 -7.96 29.79 21.76
C ILE A 421 -9.15 30.75 21.59
N PHE A 422 -10.33 30.23 21.23
CA PHE A 422 -11.55 31.01 21.10
C PHE A 422 -12.21 31.28 22.45
N LEU A 423 -11.89 30.48 23.48
CA LEU A 423 -12.28 30.72 24.87
C LEU A 423 -11.27 31.63 25.61
N ILE A 424 -10.00 31.65 25.16
CA ILE A 424 -8.96 32.51 25.74
C ILE A 424 -9.28 33.98 25.47
N TYR A 425 -9.87 34.37 24.33
CA TYR A 425 -10.22 35.77 24.08
C TYR A 425 -11.20 36.36 25.11
N PRO A 426 -12.39 35.79 25.40
CA PRO A 426 -13.28 36.34 26.42
C PRO A 426 -12.67 36.30 27.81
N VAL A 427 -11.89 35.26 28.15
CA VAL A 427 -11.19 35.18 29.45
C VAL A 427 -10.06 36.21 29.54
N ALA A 428 -9.30 36.41 28.47
CA ALA A 428 -8.23 37.40 28.39
C ALA A 428 -8.79 38.81 28.41
N SER A 429 -9.91 39.08 27.74
CA SER A 429 -10.64 40.35 27.86
C SER A 429 -11.12 40.60 29.29
N LEU A 430 -11.66 39.57 29.97
CA LEU A 430 -12.11 39.66 31.36
C LEU A 430 -10.95 39.90 32.34
N VAL A 431 -9.80 39.26 32.10
CA VAL A 431 -8.57 39.45 32.88
C VAL A 431 -7.91 40.79 32.56
N ALA A 432 -7.94 41.26 31.31
CA ALA A 432 -7.41 42.55 30.92
C ALA A 432 -8.18 43.70 31.57
N SER A 433 -9.51 43.58 31.70
CA SER A 433 -10.31 44.53 32.47
C SER A 433 -10.01 44.51 33.97
N ALA A 434 -9.33 43.48 34.47
CA ALA A 434 -8.93 43.34 35.87
C ALA A 434 -7.45 43.70 36.16
N VAL A 435 -6.62 43.87 35.12
CA VAL A 435 -5.18 44.11 35.26
C VAL A 435 -4.83 45.57 34.94
N GLN A 436 -4.17 46.25 35.86
CA GLN A 436 -3.82 47.68 35.77
C GLN A 436 -2.82 48.03 34.64
N VAL A 437 -2.12 47.05 34.03
CA VAL A 437 -1.18 47.29 32.92
C VAL A 437 -1.27 46.21 31.82
N PRO A 438 -2.22 46.32 30.88
CA PRO A 438 -2.43 45.35 29.79
C PRO A 438 -1.24 45.19 28.82
N VAL A 439 -0.40 46.22 28.70
CA VAL A 439 0.79 46.24 27.83
C VAL A 439 1.85 45.24 28.30
N ILE A 440 2.14 45.19 29.60
CA ILE A 440 3.18 44.32 30.19
C ILE A 440 2.83 42.84 29.95
N MET A 441 1.54 42.48 30.10
CA MET A 441 1.12 41.11 29.86
C MET A 441 1.22 40.72 28.38
N GLY A 442 0.86 41.62 27.45
CA GLY A 442 1.03 41.39 26.01
C GLY A 442 2.50 41.13 25.63
N ASN A 443 3.42 41.97 26.12
CA ASN A 443 4.85 41.84 25.85
C ASN A 443 5.44 40.56 26.46
N SER A 444 4.98 40.18 27.65
CA SER A 444 5.38 38.94 28.32
C SER A 444 4.96 37.69 27.53
N LEU A 445 3.74 37.69 26.99
CA LEU A 445 3.23 36.61 26.14
C LEU A 445 4.01 36.49 24.82
N ALA A 446 4.36 37.62 24.19
CA ALA A 446 5.21 37.65 23.00
C ALA A 446 6.62 37.09 23.30
N GLY A 447 7.22 37.49 24.41
CA GLY A 447 8.50 36.96 24.88
C GLY A 447 8.45 35.45 25.13
N ALA A 448 7.40 34.96 25.79
CA ALA A 448 7.18 33.53 26.01
C ALA A 448 7.03 32.75 24.70
N ALA A 449 6.37 33.33 23.68
CA ALA A 449 6.22 32.73 22.36
C ALA A 449 7.57 32.58 21.65
N LEU A 450 8.39 33.62 21.68
CA LEU A 450 9.74 33.61 21.10
C LEU A 450 10.67 32.63 21.81
N LEU A 451 10.62 32.57 23.15
CA LEU A 451 11.37 31.58 23.94
C LEU A 451 10.97 30.15 23.58
N ALA A 452 9.67 29.86 23.53
CA ALA A 452 9.16 28.54 23.15
C ALA A 452 9.58 28.16 21.72
N TRP A 453 9.55 29.12 20.78
CA TRP A 453 10.05 28.93 19.42
C TRP A 453 11.56 28.65 19.38
N ALA A 454 12.36 29.40 20.13
CA ALA A 454 13.81 29.22 20.21
C ALA A 454 14.18 27.83 20.77
N ILE A 455 13.45 27.35 21.79
CA ILE A 455 13.62 26.01 22.36
C ILE A 455 13.32 24.92 21.31
N ASP A 456 12.23 25.05 20.54
CA ASP A 456 11.91 24.12 19.44
C ASP A 456 12.99 24.15 18.34
N ALA A 457 13.42 25.35 17.93
CA ALA A 457 14.45 25.54 16.92
C ALA A 457 15.75 24.82 17.33
N TRP A 458 16.20 25.02 18.58
CA TRP A 458 17.40 24.39 19.13
C TRP A 458 17.30 22.87 19.19
N ARG A 459 16.15 22.33 19.65
CA ARG A 459 15.88 20.89 19.69
C ARG A 459 15.89 20.21 18.32
N ARG A 460 15.60 20.96 17.25
CA ARG A 460 15.59 20.44 15.87
C ARG A 460 16.95 20.51 15.16
N VAL A 461 17.95 21.21 15.72
CA VAL A 461 19.33 21.26 15.18
C VAL A 461 20.04 19.90 15.19
N PRO A 462 20.09 19.13 16.31
CA PRO A 462 20.86 17.87 16.35
C PRO A 462 20.26 16.73 15.50
N ARG A 463 18.98 16.79 15.14
CA ARG A 463 18.36 15.85 14.17
C ARG A 463 18.76 16.13 12.71
N ARG A 464 19.34 17.31 12.41
CA ARG A 464 19.82 17.67 11.07
C ARG A 464 21.16 17.06 10.72
N GLN A 465 22.04 16.87 11.70
CA GLN A 465 23.38 16.33 11.47
C GLN A 465 23.38 14.83 11.20
N ARG A 466 22.43 14.07 11.79
CA ARG A 466 22.29 12.60 11.57
C ARG A 466 21.55 12.18 10.31
N ALA A 467 21.02 13.13 9.53
CA ALA A 467 20.33 12.85 8.27
C ALA A 467 21.18 13.23 7.04
N LEU A 468 22.35 13.83 7.28
CA LEU A 468 23.33 14.22 6.26
C LEU A 468 24.66 13.44 6.40
N ALA A 469 24.83 12.72 7.52
CA ALA A 469 25.78 11.62 7.69
C ALA A 469 25.02 10.31 7.51
#